data_AF-A0A9E1WNI6-F1
#
_entry.id   AF-A0A9E1WNI6-F1
#
_cell.length_a   1.000
_cell.length_b   1.000
_cell.length_c   1.000
_cell.angle_alpha   90.00
_cell.angle_beta   90.00
_cell.angle_gamma   90.00
#
_symmetry.space_group_name_H-M   'P 1'
#
loop_
_entity.id
_entity.type
_entity.pdbx_description
1 polymer ?
#
loop_
_entity_poly.entity_id
_entity_poly.type
_entity_poly.pdbx_seq_one_letter_code
_entity_poly.pdbx_strand_id
1 'polypeptide(L)'
;MKKVVLLFIFTFLVTSCSQQIEQQDETISVEKDEIVIGERLSIYSDVMQEDRPYWVHLPDSYDSETYYPQKYPVLYLLDGDAHFHSVSGAMNFMSAGINGNMQIPELIIVAIPNTERTRDLTQVPLTVDFNGDPVDEPTGGGGDKFFEFIEMELIAKIEKDYRTLPHRTLVGHSLGGLISLYSFIENPALFNGYIAIDPSIWWESGEIIARAQEKLLTNKNLKARIFISMADHDPEGGMLTNIVAFNELLEGFETTDLQIDSFLYKGEDHGSVPLVSLYNGLLHVFNNYKSNMFNMSEDAEKWTTHYKNISDTLGVEFIPPEKTTDRMGSFSSESEENRETGLTFFKLNTENYPKSSHAFEKLAGLYQTMGENDLARENYQKAIELDGDNEDAIKALSELD
;
A
#
# COMPACT_ATOMS: atom_id res chain seq x y z
N MET A 1 37.98 -80.38 73.34
CA MET A 1 37.99 -79.11 74.08
C MET A 1 38.23 -77.97 73.09
N LYS A 2 37.24 -77.06 72.99
CA LYS A 2 37.21 -75.71 72.38
C LYS A 2 37.93 -75.49 71.04
N LYS A 3 37.20 -75.63 69.92
CA LYS A 3 37.48 -74.89 68.68
C LYS A 3 36.59 -73.64 68.66
N VAL A 4 37.23 -72.48 68.69
CA VAL A 4 36.64 -71.16 68.54
C VAL A 4 36.32 -70.97 67.06
N VAL A 5 35.05 -70.75 66.72
CA VAL A 5 34.60 -70.41 65.36
C VAL A 5 34.52 -68.89 65.29
N LEU A 6 35.37 -68.29 64.45
CA LEU A 6 35.39 -66.87 64.12
C LEU A 6 34.18 -66.55 63.23
N LEU A 7 33.29 -65.67 63.69
CA LEU A 7 32.16 -65.17 62.93
C LEU A 7 32.64 -63.99 62.08
N PHE A 8 32.76 -64.17 60.76
CA PHE A 8 33.02 -63.08 59.82
C PHE A 8 31.72 -62.33 59.53
N ILE A 9 31.64 -61.07 59.96
CA ILE A 9 30.57 -60.14 59.59
C ILE A 9 30.91 -59.59 58.20
N PHE A 10 30.14 -59.98 57.19
CA PHE A 10 30.22 -59.45 55.82
C PHE A 10 29.44 -58.13 55.77
N THR A 11 30.15 -57.01 55.70
CA THR A 11 29.54 -55.69 55.52
C THR A 11 29.21 -55.51 54.03
N PHE A 12 27.93 -55.55 53.66
CA PHE A 12 27.46 -55.21 52.33
C PHE A 12 27.60 -53.70 52.11
N LEU A 13 28.58 -53.28 51.31
CA LEU A 13 28.67 -51.92 50.77
C LEU A 13 27.64 -51.79 49.64
N VAL A 14 26.55 -51.08 49.90
CA VAL A 14 25.59 -50.68 48.87
C VAL A 14 26.18 -49.46 48.16
N THR A 15 26.80 -49.65 47.00
CA THR A 15 27.18 -48.54 46.12
C THR A 15 25.91 -48.01 45.46
N SER A 16 25.40 -46.87 45.93
CA SER A 16 24.35 -46.14 45.21
C SER A 16 24.96 -45.54 43.94
N CYS A 17 24.66 -46.10 42.78
CA CYS A 17 24.80 -45.38 41.52
C CYS A 17 23.81 -44.21 41.54
N SER A 18 24.27 -43.01 41.88
CA SER A 18 23.54 -41.79 41.51
C SER A 18 23.77 -41.58 40.01
N GLN A 19 22.82 -42.02 39.19
CA GLN A 19 22.77 -41.63 37.80
C GLN A 19 22.40 -40.14 37.78
N GLN A 20 23.41 -39.29 37.64
CA GLN A 20 23.26 -37.86 37.52
C GLN A 20 22.64 -37.60 36.15
N ILE A 21 21.33 -37.34 36.12
CA ILE A 21 20.65 -36.81 34.95
C ILE A 21 21.21 -35.40 34.79
N GLU A 22 22.18 -35.24 33.90
CA GLU A 22 22.50 -33.91 33.37
C GLU A 22 21.26 -33.42 32.64
N GLN A 23 20.52 -32.55 33.32
CA GLN A 23 19.46 -31.78 32.73
C GLN A 23 20.14 -30.82 31.76
N GLN A 24 20.19 -31.22 30.48
CA GLN A 24 20.63 -30.36 29.40
C GLN A 24 19.58 -29.24 29.32
N ASP A 25 19.86 -28.11 29.96
CA ASP A 25 19.10 -26.88 29.75
C ASP A 25 19.31 -26.52 28.28
N GLU A 26 18.43 -27.01 27.41
CA GLU A 26 18.25 -26.45 26.08
C GLU A 26 17.79 -25.01 26.28
N THR A 27 18.75 -24.08 26.36
CA THR A 27 18.46 -22.67 26.21
C THR A 27 17.82 -22.50 24.84
N ILE A 28 16.48 -22.37 24.81
CA ILE A 28 15.73 -21.99 23.62
C ILE A 28 16.29 -20.64 23.19
N SER A 29 17.13 -20.63 22.16
CA SER A 29 17.60 -19.40 21.54
C SER A 29 16.40 -18.77 20.85
N VAL A 30 15.89 -17.68 21.40
CA VAL A 30 14.90 -16.86 20.71
C VAL A 30 15.65 -16.12 19.61
N GLU A 31 15.40 -16.52 18.36
CA GLU A 31 15.85 -15.75 17.21
C GLU A 31 15.10 -14.41 17.22
N LYS A 32 15.84 -13.32 17.33
CA LYS A 32 15.29 -11.97 17.32
C LYS A 32 15.31 -11.49 15.88
N ASP A 33 14.12 -11.39 15.29
CA ASP A 33 13.90 -10.72 14.01
C ASP A 33 13.14 -9.41 14.23
N GLU A 34 13.44 -8.38 13.42
CA GLU A 34 12.86 -7.04 13.55
C GLU A 34 11.68 -6.86 12.59
N ILE A 35 10.57 -6.31 13.09
CA ILE A 35 9.46 -5.90 12.22
C ILE A 35 9.82 -4.54 11.62
N VAL A 36 10.28 -4.55 10.37
CA VAL A 36 10.62 -3.35 9.61
C VAL A 36 9.41 -2.93 8.79
N ILE A 37 8.90 -1.72 9.04
CA ILE A 37 7.75 -1.16 8.32
C ILE A 37 8.13 -0.03 7.36
N GLY A 38 9.42 0.32 7.26
CA GLY A 38 9.88 1.35 6.33
C GLY A 38 11.19 2.01 6.72
N GLU A 39 11.61 2.94 5.87
CA GLU A 39 12.90 3.62 5.94
C GLU A 39 12.72 5.13 6.15
N ARG A 40 13.66 5.75 6.86
CA ARG A 40 13.72 7.21 7.01
C ARG A 40 14.83 7.78 6.14
N LEU A 41 14.48 8.70 5.26
CA LEU A 41 15.35 9.29 4.27
C LEU A 41 15.26 10.82 4.33
N SER A 42 16.15 11.49 3.61
CA SER A 42 16.12 12.93 3.46
C SER A 42 16.67 13.36 2.11
N ILE A 43 16.14 14.47 1.59
CA ILE A 43 16.60 15.14 0.39
C ILE A 43 16.83 16.61 0.71
N TYR A 44 17.98 17.17 0.32
CA TYR A 44 18.17 18.61 0.35
C TYR A 44 17.31 19.23 -0.75
N SER A 45 16.41 20.14 -0.38
CA SER A 45 15.51 20.80 -1.32
C SER A 45 16.10 22.14 -1.75
N ASP A 46 16.28 22.33 -3.06
CA ASP A 46 16.70 23.62 -3.61
C ASP A 46 15.53 24.61 -3.58
N VAL A 47 14.28 24.15 -3.71
CA VAL A 47 13.09 24.99 -3.58
C VAL A 47 12.93 25.53 -2.15
N MET A 48 13.09 24.67 -1.15
CA MET A 48 12.87 25.02 0.26
C MET A 48 14.12 25.56 0.96
N GLN A 49 15.32 25.32 0.42
CA GLN A 49 16.62 25.68 1.02
C GLN A 49 16.85 25.04 2.39
N GLU A 50 16.41 23.78 2.56
CA GLU A 50 16.55 22.98 3.77
C GLU A 50 16.52 21.49 3.45
N ASP A 51 17.03 20.66 4.37
CA ASP A 51 16.86 19.22 4.31
C ASP A 51 15.40 18.84 4.60
N ARG A 52 14.77 18.15 3.66
CA ARG A 52 13.39 17.65 3.78
C ARG A 52 13.41 16.17 4.13
N PRO A 53 12.89 15.76 5.29
CA PRO A 53 12.72 14.34 5.60
C PRO A 53 11.60 13.74 4.75
N TYR A 54 11.74 12.48 4.39
CA TYR A 54 10.65 11.66 3.87
C TYR A 54 10.85 10.20 4.27
N TRP A 55 9.77 9.46 4.51
CA TRP A 55 9.83 8.05 4.89
C TRP A 55 9.18 7.19 3.82
N VAL A 56 9.72 5.99 3.60
CA VAL A 56 9.23 5.08 2.57
C VAL A 56 8.78 3.76 3.19
N HIS A 57 7.56 3.34 2.89
CA HIS A 57 7.09 1.97 3.10
C HIS A 57 6.93 1.29 1.75
N LEU A 58 7.52 0.11 1.61
CA LEU A 58 7.41 -0.72 0.43
C LEU A 58 6.43 -1.86 0.71
N PRO A 59 5.60 -2.25 -0.26
CA PRO A 59 4.70 -3.38 -0.10
C PRO A 59 5.49 -4.69 0.02
N ASP A 60 4.90 -5.70 0.67
CA ASP A 60 5.55 -7.00 0.93
C ASP A 60 6.04 -7.69 -0.35
N SER A 61 5.38 -7.45 -1.49
CA SER A 61 5.78 -8.02 -2.78
C SER A 61 6.95 -7.30 -3.45
N TYR A 62 7.40 -6.14 -2.96
CA TYR A 62 8.37 -5.29 -3.64
C TYR A 62 9.68 -6.03 -3.91
N ASP A 63 10.28 -6.63 -2.87
CA ASP A 63 11.54 -7.37 -2.96
C ASP A 63 11.31 -8.89 -2.93
N SER A 64 10.20 -9.36 -3.52
CA SER A 64 9.94 -10.79 -3.63
C SER A 64 11.03 -11.48 -4.46
N GLU A 65 11.62 -12.54 -3.89
CA GLU A 65 12.54 -13.42 -4.61
C GLU A 65 11.80 -14.46 -5.47
N THR A 66 10.52 -14.69 -5.19
CA THR A 66 9.67 -15.67 -5.90
C THR A 66 9.00 -15.06 -7.14
N TYR A 67 8.44 -13.87 -7.01
CA TYR A 67 7.64 -13.24 -8.06
C TYR A 67 8.46 -12.18 -8.80
N TYR A 68 8.18 -12.00 -10.09
CA TYR A 68 8.89 -11.05 -10.92
C TYR A 68 8.66 -9.60 -10.44
N PRO A 69 9.68 -8.72 -10.48
CA PRO A 69 9.56 -7.34 -10.01
C PRO A 69 8.46 -6.54 -10.73
N GLN A 70 7.56 -5.94 -9.94
CA GLN A 70 6.44 -5.13 -10.43
C GLN A 70 6.62 -3.64 -10.12
N LYS A 71 5.72 -2.83 -10.68
CA LYS A 71 5.60 -1.39 -10.41
C LYS A 71 4.35 -1.12 -9.59
N TYR A 72 4.41 -0.09 -8.74
CA TYR A 72 3.37 0.20 -7.74
C TYR A 72 2.89 1.64 -7.84
N PRO A 73 1.59 1.92 -7.65
CA PRO A 73 1.13 3.29 -7.42
C PRO A 73 1.76 3.87 -6.14
N VAL A 74 1.77 5.19 -6.03
CA VAL A 74 2.44 5.89 -4.93
C VAL A 74 1.44 6.74 -4.14
N LEU A 75 1.41 6.53 -2.82
CA LEU A 75 0.66 7.35 -1.89
C LEU A 75 1.62 8.33 -1.20
N TYR A 76 1.41 9.62 -1.41
CA TYR A 76 2.08 10.71 -0.71
C TYR A 76 1.26 11.10 0.52
N LEU A 77 1.84 10.91 1.70
CA LEU A 77 1.19 11.12 2.98
C LEU A 77 1.76 12.36 3.65
N LEU A 78 0.96 13.41 3.75
CA LEU A 78 1.27 14.60 4.53
C LEU A 78 1.18 14.29 6.04
N ASP A 79 1.84 15.10 6.86
CA ASP A 79 1.96 14.85 8.31
C ASP A 79 2.48 13.43 8.59
N GLY A 80 3.49 13.02 7.81
CA GLY A 80 3.99 11.65 7.80
C GLY A 80 4.44 11.16 9.18
N ASP A 81 5.01 12.04 9.99
CA ASP A 81 5.40 11.76 11.38
C ASP A 81 4.24 11.41 12.31
N ALA A 82 3.04 11.93 12.02
CA ALA A 82 1.83 11.66 12.80
C ALA A 82 1.04 10.44 12.29
N HIS A 83 1.06 10.17 10.99
CA HIS A 83 0.15 9.20 10.37
C HIS A 83 0.81 7.95 9.78
N PHE A 84 2.14 7.88 9.70
CA PHE A 84 2.83 6.78 9.01
C PHE A 84 2.41 5.38 9.48
N HIS A 85 2.40 5.16 10.80
CA HIS A 85 2.08 3.84 11.37
C HIS A 85 0.64 3.40 11.12
N SER A 86 -0.32 4.32 11.25
CA SER A 86 -1.73 3.99 11.01
C SER A 86 -1.99 3.74 9.53
N VAL A 87 -1.36 4.52 8.65
CA VAL A 87 -1.50 4.39 7.20
C VAL A 87 -0.81 3.11 6.69
N SER A 88 0.42 2.83 7.11
CA SER A 88 1.14 1.61 6.68
C SER A 88 0.44 0.35 7.15
N GLY A 89 -0.07 0.34 8.39
CA GLY A 89 -0.85 -0.78 8.93
C GLY A 89 -2.19 -0.97 8.20
N ALA A 90 -2.92 0.12 7.94
CA ALA A 90 -4.18 0.07 7.19
C ALA A 90 -3.97 -0.39 5.75
N MET A 91 -2.94 0.12 5.08
CA MET A 91 -2.61 -0.30 3.72
C MET A 91 -2.19 -1.76 3.67
N ASN A 92 -1.29 -2.21 4.54
CA ASN A 92 -0.94 -3.62 4.63
C ASN A 92 -2.22 -4.46 4.85
N PHE A 93 -3.14 -4.07 5.72
CA PHE A 93 -4.41 -4.78 5.87
C PHE A 93 -5.28 -4.81 4.59
N MET A 94 -5.40 -3.69 3.89
CA MET A 94 -6.30 -3.55 2.73
C MET A 94 -5.74 -4.18 1.44
N SER A 95 -4.41 -4.28 1.32
CA SER A 95 -3.70 -4.82 0.15
C SER A 95 -3.05 -6.18 0.38
N ALA A 96 -2.81 -6.61 1.63
CA ALA A 96 -2.20 -7.91 1.94
C ALA A 96 -3.18 -9.02 1.58
N GLY A 97 -3.04 -9.54 0.37
CA GLY A 97 -3.76 -10.71 -0.10
C GLY A 97 -3.58 -11.96 0.78
N ILE A 98 -2.75 -11.94 1.82
CA ILE A 98 -2.59 -13.00 2.83
C ILE A 98 -3.93 -13.35 3.49
N ASN A 99 -4.79 -12.36 3.79
CA ASN A 99 -6.11 -12.59 4.36
C ASN A 99 -7.25 -12.55 3.31
N GLY A 100 -6.91 -12.59 2.01
CA GLY A 100 -7.87 -12.36 0.94
C GLY A 100 -8.36 -10.91 0.83
N ASN A 101 -7.72 -9.98 1.54
CA ASN A 101 -7.99 -8.56 1.46
C ASN A 101 -7.28 -8.01 0.21
N MET A 102 -8.06 -7.74 -0.83
CA MET A 102 -7.59 -7.16 -2.09
C MET A 102 -8.46 -5.95 -2.41
N GLN A 103 -8.65 -5.07 -1.43
CA GLN A 103 -9.57 -3.93 -1.57
C GLN A 103 -8.99 -2.84 -2.47
N ILE A 104 -7.66 -2.70 -2.43
CA ILE A 104 -6.85 -1.74 -3.16
C ILE A 104 -5.58 -2.45 -3.66
N PRO A 105 -4.85 -1.90 -4.65
CA PRO A 105 -3.54 -2.43 -5.03
C PRO A 105 -2.54 -2.26 -3.89
N GLU A 106 -1.45 -3.02 -3.95
CA GLU A 106 -0.25 -2.70 -3.17
C GLU A 106 0.33 -1.36 -3.63
N LEU A 107 0.80 -0.53 -2.71
CA LEU A 107 1.28 0.84 -2.98
C LEU A 107 2.59 1.08 -2.25
N ILE A 108 3.41 1.97 -2.80
CA ILE A 108 4.53 2.59 -2.07
C ILE A 108 3.96 3.78 -1.27
N ILE A 109 4.28 3.87 0.02
CA ILE A 109 3.97 5.06 0.83
C ILE A 109 5.20 5.95 0.87
N VAL A 110 5.02 7.22 0.55
CA VAL A 110 5.99 8.28 0.75
C VAL A 110 5.42 9.25 1.77
N ALA A 111 5.81 9.08 3.03
CA ALA A 111 5.39 9.96 4.12
C ALA A 111 6.29 11.20 4.16
N ILE A 112 5.68 12.37 4.37
CA ILE A 112 6.36 13.66 4.35
C ILE A 112 6.21 14.28 5.75
N PRO A 113 7.17 14.05 6.66
CA PRO A 113 7.21 14.75 7.93
C PRO A 113 7.40 16.26 7.74
N ASN A 114 6.89 17.03 8.70
CA ASN A 114 7.02 18.48 8.67
C ASN A 114 8.38 18.94 9.20
N THR A 115 8.87 20.05 8.65
CA THR A 115 9.90 20.88 9.31
C THR A 115 9.21 22.07 9.99
N GLU A 116 8.41 22.84 9.23
CA GLU A 116 7.57 23.93 9.71
C GLU A 116 6.16 23.79 9.14
N ARG A 117 5.32 23.04 9.85
CA ARG A 117 4.00 22.59 9.37
C ARG A 117 3.10 23.73 8.90
N THR A 118 2.92 24.78 9.71
CA THR A 118 2.02 25.88 9.36
C THR A 118 2.51 26.64 8.13
N ARG A 119 3.82 26.85 8.00
CA ARG A 119 4.43 27.46 6.81
C ARG A 119 4.13 26.62 5.57
N ASP A 120 4.41 25.32 5.64
CA ASP A 120 4.37 24.41 4.50
C ASP A 120 2.95 24.09 4.01
N LEU A 121 1.98 24.01 4.93
CA LEU A 121 0.64 23.53 4.61
C LEU A 121 -0.38 24.66 4.38
N THR A 122 0.06 25.93 4.32
CA THR A 122 -0.82 27.09 4.14
C THR A 122 -0.28 28.05 3.09
N GLN A 123 -1.17 28.51 2.21
CA GLN A 123 -0.84 29.33 1.04
C GLN A 123 -0.55 30.78 1.40
N VAL A 124 -1.24 31.27 2.42
CA VAL A 124 -1.18 32.65 2.90
C VAL A 124 -1.02 32.68 4.42
N PRO A 125 -0.32 33.67 4.99
CA PRO A 125 -0.27 33.85 6.43
C PRO A 125 -1.67 34.08 7.02
N LEU A 126 -1.94 33.52 8.20
CA LEU A 126 -3.20 33.72 8.92
C LEU A 126 -3.25 35.12 9.52
N THR A 127 -4.14 35.98 9.01
CA THR A 127 -4.40 37.31 9.56
C THR A 127 -5.67 37.34 10.40
N VAL A 128 -6.57 36.39 10.18
CA VAL A 128 -7.84 36.23 10.90
C VAL A 128 -8.03 34.78 11.30
N ASP A 129 -8.27 34.51 12.58
CA ASP A 129 -8.41 33.15 13.11
C ASP A 129 -9.79 32.51 12.78
N PHE A 130 -9.98 31.28 13.26
CA PHE A 130 -11.22 30.53 13.05
C PHE A 130 -12.49 31.24 13.57
N ASN A 131 -12.35 32.09 14.61
CA ASN A 131 -13.47 32.84 15.20
C ASN A 131 -13.72 34.18 14.50
N GLY A 132 -12.86 34.58 13.55
CA GLY A 132 -12.91 35.88 12.91
C GLY A 132 -12.11 36.96 13.64
N ASP A 133 -11.26 36.59 14.60
CA ASP A 133 -10.45 37.54 15.37
C ASP A 133 -9.11 37.82 14.68
N PRO A 134 -8.63 39.08 14.64
CA PRO A 134 -7.32 39.41 14.09
C PRO A 134 -6.17 38.71 14.84
N VAL A 135 -5.17 38.25 14.10
CA VAL A 135 -3.96 37.63 14.64
C VAL A 135 -2.81 38.64 14.66
N ASP A 136 -2.22 38.86 15.84
CA ASP A 136 -1.15 39.86 16.05
C ASP A 136 0.15 39.50 15.31
N GLU A 137 0.47 38.21 15.20
CA GLU A 137 1.67 37.70 14.51
C GLU A 137 1.25 36.66 13.44
N PRO A 138 0.93 37.11 12.21
CA PRO A 138 0.56 36.19 11.13
C PRO A 138 1.63 35.15 10.85
N THR A 139 1.23 33.87 10.80
CA THR A 139 2.10 32.73 10.48
C THR A 139 1.54 31.94 9.31
N GLY A 140 2.40 31.22 8.57
CA GLY A 140 2.01 30.47 7.38
C GLY A 140 2.56 31.08 6.08
N GLY A 141 1.98 30.70 4.95
CA GLY A 141 2.26 31.32 3.65
C GLY A 141 3.42 30.75 2.83
N GLY A 142 3.83 29.51 3.09
CA GLY A 142 4.87 28.80 2.34
C GLY A 142 4.36 27.67 1.44
N GLY A 143 3.03 27.48 1.36
CA GLY A 143 2.39 26.38 0.64
C GLY A 143 2.81 26.26 -0.83
N ASP A 144 3.02 27.37 -1.52
CA ASP A 144 3.45 27.38 -2.92
C ASP A 144 4.81 26.70 -3.10
N LYS A 145 5.78 27.04 -2.23
CA LYS A 145 7.12 26.44 -2.26
C LYS A 145 7.09 24.98 -1.85
N PHE A 146 6.29 24.64 -0.84
CA PHE A 146 6.16 23.26 -0.40
C PHE A 146 5.53 22.38 -1.49
N PHE A 147 4.52 22.91 -2.18
CA PHE A 147 3.92 22.26 -3.35
C PHE A 147 4.93 22.09 -4.49
N GLU A 148 5.69 23.14 -4.83
CA GLU A 148 6.75 23.09 -5.84
C GLU A 148 7.84 22.06 -5.48
N PHE A 149 8.23 21.95 -4.20
CA PHE A 149 9.13 20.90 -3.72
C PHE A 149 8.57 19.49 -4.00
N ILE A 150 7.29 19.24 -3.67
CA ILE A 150 6.67 17.93 -3.92
C ILE A 150 6.67 17.63 -5.42
N GLU A 151 6.20 18.58 -6.23
CA GLU A 151 6.06 18.46 -7.68
C GLU A 151 7.39 18.23 -8.39
N MET A 152 8.39 19.06 -8.11
CA MET A 152 9.60 19.16 -8.91
C MET A 152 10.76 18.32 -8.38
N GLU A 153 10.81 18.07 -7.07
CA GLU A 153 11.96 17.41 -6.42
C GLU A 153 11.58 16.04 -5.86
N LEU A 154 10.58 15.97 -4.98
CA LEU A 154 10.25 14.72 -4.29
C LEU A 154 9.70 13.65 -5.24
N ILE A 155 8.70 13.98 -6.06
CA ILE A 155 8.12 13.02 -7.02
C ILE A 155 9.22 12.49 -7.96
N ALA A 156 10.06 13.37 -8.50
CA ALA A 156 11.16 12.98 -9.38
C ALA A 156 12.17 12.05 -8.69
N LYS A 157 12.47 12.29 -7.40
CA LYS A 157 13.33 11.40 -6.60
C LYS A 157 12.73 10.00 -6.46
N ILE A 158 11.46 9.93 -6.08
CA ILE A 158 10.77 8.66 -5.84
C ILE A 158 10.64 7.84 -7.13
N GLU A 159 10.30 8.47 -8.25
CA GLU A 159 10.18 7.78 -9.54
C GLU A 159 11.51 7.30 -10.11
N LYS A 160 12.61 7.93 -9.71
CA LYS A 160 13.97 7.50 -10.08
C LYS A 160 14.42 6.28 -9.28
N ASP A 161 14.13 6.27 -7.98
CA ASP A 161 14.71 5.28 -7.06
C ASP A 161 13.84 4.04 -6.87
N TYR A 162 12.53 4.15 -7.11
CA TYR A 162 11.56 3.09 -6.87
C TYR A 162 10.79 2.68 -8.13
N ARG A 163 10.28 1.44 -8.14
CA ARG A 163 9.44 0.92 -9.23
C ARG A 163 8.03 1.49 -9.12
N THR A 164 7.80 2.67 -9.67
CA THR A 164 6.51 3.36 -9.60
C THR A 164 5.65 3.19 -10.86
N LEU A 165 4.33 3.22 -10.66
CA LEU A 165 3.34 3.48 -11.70
C LEU A 165 3.00 4.98 -11.72
N PRO A 166 2.58 5.53 -12.88
CA PRO A 166 2.13 6.93 -12.99
C PRO A 166 0.71 7.10 -12.43
N HIS A 167 0.51 6.65 -11.19
CA HIS A 167 -0.73 6.82 -10.43
C HIS A 167 -0.37 7.24 -9.01
N ARG A 168 -0.67 8.51 -8.69
CA ARG A 168 -0.26 9.16 -7.45
C ARG A 168 -1.50 9.56 -6.64
N THR A 169 -1.47 9.31 -5.34
CA THR A 169 -2.52 9.73 -4.41
C THR A 169 -1.93 10.64 -3.35
N LEU A 170 -2.52 11.81 -3.12
CA LEU A 170 -2.15 12.71 -2.02
C LEU A 170 -3.15 12.61 -0.88
N VAL A 171 -2.66 12.38 0.34
CA VAL A 171 -3.49 12.28 1.55
C VAL A 171 -3.04 13.32 2.56
N GLY A 172 -3.99 14.08 3.10
CA GLY A 172 -3.72 15.05 4.14
C GLY A 172 -4.90 15.30 5.07
N HIS A 173 -4.58 15.57 6.33
CA HIS A 173 -5.54 15.87 7.39
C HIS A 173 -5.40 17.31 7.85
N SER A 174 -6.51 17.99 8.17
CA SER A 174 -6.48 19.36 8.70
C SER A 174 -5.81 20.34 7.72
N LEU A 175 -4.72 21.03 8.09
CA LEU A 175 -3.90 21.80 7.15
C LEU A 175 -3.33 20.94 6.00
N GLY A 176 -3.03 19.67 6.25
CA GLY A 176 -2.67 18.69 5.22
C GLY A 176 -3.79 18.52 4.19
N GLY A 177 -5.05 18.49 4.64
CA GLY A 177 -6.21 18.46 3.76
C GLY A 177 -6.35 19.75 2.94
N LEU A 178 -6.06 20.91 3.55
CA LEU A 178 -6.04 22.20 2.86
C LEU A 178 -5.01 22.23 1.72
N ILE A 179 -3.75 21.86 1.97
CA ILE A 179 -2.72 21.80 0.91
C ILE A 179 -3.03 20.72 -0.13
N SER A 180 -3.78 19.67 0.23
CA SER A 180 -4.19 18.62 -0.71
C SER A 180 -5.20 19.16 -1.72
N LEU A 181 -6.22 19.91 -1.25
CA LEU A 181 -7.16 20.62 -2.13
C LEU A 181 -6.46 21.71 -2.94
N TYR A 182 -5.52 22.44 -2.32
CA TYR A 182 -4.71 23.43 -3.02
C TYR A 182 -3.91 22.84 -4.18
N SER A 183 -3.25 21.70 -3.94
CA SER A 183 -2.46 21.00 -4.97
C SER A 183 -3.33 20.62 -6.18
N PHE A 184 -4.56 20.16 -5.92
CA PHE A 184 -5.53 19.90 -6.98
C PHE A 184 -5.91 21.18 -7.73
N ILE A 185 -6.15 22.29 -7.03
CA ILE A 185 -6.52 23.58 -7.64
C ILE A 185 -5.40 24.11 -8.56
N GLU A 186 -4.14 24.00 -8.15
CA GLU A 186 -3.01 24.52 -8.91
C GLU A 186 -2.58 23.62 -10.06
N ASN A 187 -2.50 22.31 -9.84
CA ASN A 187 -2.17 21.34 -10.88
C ASN A 187 -3.04 20.08 -10.76
N PRO A 188 -4.26 20.09 -11.35
CA PRO A 188 -5.17 18.95 -11.32
C PRO A 188 -4.60 17.65 -11.88
N ALA A 189 -3.56 17.71 -12.73
CA ALA A 189 -2.97 16.56 -13.39
C ALA A 189 -1.81 15.91 -12.60
N LEU A 190 -1.36 16.52 -11.50
CA LEU A 190 -0.19 16.04 -10.77
C LEU A 190 -0.47 14.72 -10.02
N PHE A 191 -1.63 14.65 -9.36
CA PHE A 191 -2.12 13.46 -8.67
C PHE A 191 -3.43 12.97 -9.29
N ASN A 192 -3.61 11.65 -9.26
CA ASN A 192 -4.81 10.97 -9.75
C ASN A 192 -5.88 10.86 -8.65
N GLY A 193 -5.45 10.79 -7.40
CA GLY A 193 -6.30 10.69 -6.21
C GLY A 193 -5.96 11.75 -5.16
N TYR A 194 -6.99 12.31 -4.53
CA TYR A 194 -6.87 13.21 -3.39
C TYR A 194 -7.77 12.72 -2.26
N ILE A 195 -7.24 12.61 -1.06
CA ILE A 195 -8.00 12.29 0.16
C ILE A 195 -7.79 13.45 1.13
N ALA A 196 -8.74 14.39 1.13
CA ALA A 196 -8.72 15.58 1.97
C ALA A 196 -9.59 15.34 3.21
N ILE A 197 -8.93 15.11 4.34
CA ILE A 197 -9.55 14.69 5.59
C ILE A 197 -9.73 15.90 6.50
N ASP A 198 -10.99 16.21 6.84
CA ASP A 198 -11.40 17.35 7.66
C ASP A 198 -10.58 18.62 7.33
N PRO A 199 -10.52 19.01 6.03
CA PRO A 199 -9.59 20.01 5.57
C PRO A 199 -9.89 21.35 6.24
N SER A 200 -8.85 22.06 6.66
CA SER A 200 -8.97 23.40 7.27
C SER A 200 -9.28 24.48 6.25
N ILE A 201 -10.34 24.27 5.47
CA ILE A 201 -10.79 25.10 4.35
C ILE A 201 -11.30 26.48 4.80
N TRP A 202 -11.44 26.69 6.11
CA TRP A 202 -11.77 27.98 6.74
C TRP A 202 -10.58 28.94 6.76
N TRP A 203 -9.35 28.43 6.58
CA TRP A 203 -8.12 29.20 6.69
C TRP A 203 -8.18 30.53 5.92
N GLU A 204 -7.73 31.61 6.57
CA GLU A 204 -7.78 32.97 6.04
C GLU A 204 -9.15 33.31 5.43
N SER A 205 -10.20 33.17 6.25
CA SER A 205 -11.59 33.44 5.85
C SER A 205 -12.06 32.65 4.61
N GLY A 206 -11.50 31.47 4.35
CA GLY A 206 -11.88 30.61 3.23
C GLY A 206 -11.37 31.07 1.86
N GLU A 207 -10.22 31.74 1.79
CA GLU A 207 -9.61 32.25 0.55
C GLU A 207 -9.51 31.19 -0.56
N ILE A 208 -9.25 29.93 -0.19
CA ILE A 208 -9.14 28.80 -1.12
C ILE A 208 -10.38 28.62 -2.01
N ILE A 209 -11.58 29.02 -1.56
CA ILE A 209 -12.80 28.95 -2.38
C ILE A 209 -12.74 29.91 -3.56
N ALA A 210 -12.33 31.16 -3.32
CA ALA A 210 -12.18 32.16 -4.38
C ALA A 210 -11.10 31.72 -5.38
N ARG A 211 -10.00 31.16 -4.87
CA ARG A 211 -8.92 30.62 -5.69
C ARG A 211 -9.36 29.45 -6.56
N ALA A 212 -10.13 28.52 -6.01
CA ALA A 212 -10.70 27.40 -6.74
C ALA A 212 -11.59 27.88 -7.90
N GLN A 213 -12.43 28.89 -7.67
CA GLN A 213 -13.25 29.49 -8.73
C GLN A 213 -12.41 30.10 -9.84
N GLU A 214 -11.35 30.83 -9.51
CA GLU A 214 -10.45 31.45 -10.50
C GLU A 214 -9.74 30.39 -11.37
N LYS A 215 -9.15 29.38 -10.73
CA LYS A 215 -8.26 28.41 -11.38
C LYS A 215 -9.01 27.27 -12.07
N LEU A 216 -10.03 26.71 -11.42
CA LEU A 216 -10.71 25.53 -11.94
C LEU A 216 -11.71 25.88 -13.05
N LEU A 217 -12.45 27.00 -12.95
CA LEU A 217 -13.43 27.37 -14.00
C LEU A 217 -12.77 27.69 -15.35
N THR A 218 -11.48 28.01 -15.35
CA THR A 218 -10.70 28.23 -16.58
C THR A 218 -10.05 26.94 -17.11
N ASN A 219 -10.09 25.85 -16.34
CA ASN A 219 -9.55 24.55 -16.73
C ASN A 219 -10.66 23.60 -17.21
N LYS A 220 -10.56 23.14 -18.45
CA LYS A 220 -11.55 22.26 -19.08
C LYS A 220 -11.24 20.78 -18.96
N ASN A 221 -10.05 20.42 -18.46
CA ASN A 221 -9.53 19.06 -18.45
C ASN A 221 -9.23 18.62 -17.02
N LEU A 222 -10.25 18.63 -16.16
CA LEU A 222 -10.14 18.12 -14.80
C LEU A 222 -10.27 16.59 -14.81
N LYS A 223 -9.23 15.91 -14.32
CA LYS A 223 -9.20 14.45 -14.18
C LYS A 223 -8.59 14.06 -12.84
N ALA A 224 -9.44 13.69 -11.89
CA ALA A 224 -9.02 13.26 -10.56
C ALA A 224 -10.15 12.51 -9.84
N ARG A 225 -9.78 11.75 -8.81
CA ARG A 225 -10.69 11.18 -7.82
C ARG A 225 -10.47 11.90 -6.49
N ILE A 226 -11.49 12.55 -5.97
CA ILE A 226 -11.37 13.40 -4.79
C ILE A 226 -12.34 12.90 -3.73
N PHE A 227 -11.79 12.43 -2.63
CA PHE A 227 -12.55 12.10 -1.44
C PHE A 227 -12.36 13.20 -0.40
N ILE A 228 -13.45 13.86 -0.02
CA ILE A 228 -13.46 14.86 1.03
C ILE A 228 -14.22 14.28 2.21
N SER A 229 -13.66 14.37 3.41
CA SER A 229 -14.41 13.97 4.60
C SER A 229 -14.40 15.02 5.68
N MET A 230 -15.38 14.93 6.56
CA MET A 230 -15.51 15.79 7.72
C MET A 230 -15.92 14.98 8.95
N ALA A 231 -15.52 15.45 10.11
CA ALA A 231 -16.11 15.04 11.38
C ALA A 231 -17.30 15.95 11.74
N ASP A 232 -18.25 15.47 12.55
CA ASP A 232 -19.48 16.21 12.89
C ASP A 232 -19.34 17.15 14.10
N HIS A 233 -18.12 17.58 14.42
CA HIS A 233 -17.82 18.45 15.57
C HIS A 233 -18.19 19.93 15.34
N ASP A 234 -18.34 20.36 14.09
CA ASP A 234 -18.79 21.71 13.72
C ASP A 234 -19.83 21.67 12.57
N PRO A 235 -21.03 21.10 12.82
CA PRO A 235 -21.99 20.78 11.77
C PRO A 235 -22.76 21.99 11.23
N GLU A 236 -22.54 23.20 11.78
CA GLU A 236 -23.20 24.43 11.34
C GLU A 236 -22.24 25.62 11.19
N GLY A 237 -20.92 25.39 11.31
CA GLY A 237 -19.91 26.46 11.25
C GLY A 237 -19.33 26.73 9.86
N GLY A 238 -18.31 27.61 9.85
CA GLY A 238 -17.67 28.09 8.62
C GLY A 238 -16.99 26.99 7.81
N MET A 239 -16.53 25.92 8.48
CA MET A 239 -15.89 24.78 7.82
C MET A 239 -16.86 24.03 6.91
N LEU A 240 -18.06 23.67 7.41
CA LEU A 240 -19.06 22.97 6.61
C LEU A 240 -19.54 23.84 5.45
N THR A 241 -19.75 25.13 5.70
CA THR A 241 -20.19 26.08 4.65
C THR A 241 -19.20 26.13 3.49
N ASN A 242 -17.89 26.20 3.80
CA ASN A 242 -16.85 26.24 2.78
C ASN A 242 -16.70 24.90 2.05
N ILE A 243 -16.84 23.76 2.73
CA ILE A 243 -16.81 22.44 2.08
C ILE A 243 -18.00 22.26 1.14
N VAL A 244 -19.20 22.68 1.55
CA VAL A 244 -20.38 22.67 0.67
C VAL A 244 -20.13 23.54 -0.56
N ALA A 245 -19.64 24.76 -0.39
CA ALA A 245 -19.33 25.65 -1.52
C ALA A 245 -18.27 25.07 -2.46
N PHE A 246 -17.26 24.38 -1.91
CA PHE A 246 -16.23 23.71 -2.71
C PHE A 246 -16.81 22.52 -3.50
N ASN A 247 -17.63 21.68 -2.85
CA ASN A 247 -18.30 20.56 -3.51
C ASN A 247 -19.22 21.03 -4.62
N GLU A 248 -20.05 22.05 -4.37
CA GLU A 248 -20.95 22.63 -5.39
C GLU A 248 -20.18 23.18 -6.59
N LEU A 249 -19.00 23.79 -6.37
CA LEU A 249 -18.12 24.22 -7.46
C LEU A 249 -17.66 23.02 -8.30
N LEU A 250 -17.23 21.92 -7.67
CA LEU A 250 -16.71 20.75 -8.37
C LEU A 250 -17.81 19.94 -9.07
N GLU A 251 -19.00 19.84 -8.48
CA GLU A 251 -20.19 19.21 -9.08
C GLU A 251 -20.70 19.98 -10.32
N GLY A 252 -20.36 21.26 -10.44
CA GLY A 252 -20.68 22.08 -11.61
C GLY A 252 -19.94 21.70 -12.90
N PHE A 253 -18.90 20.86 -12.83
CA PHE A 253 -18.18 20.39 -14.02
C PHE A 253 -18.87 19.18 -14.65
N GLU A 254 -19.33 19.32 -15.90
CA GLU A 254 -19.94 18.23 -16.68
C GLU A 254 -18.89 17.26 -17.26
N THR A 255 -18.19 16.51 -16.40
CA THR A 255 -17.20 15.49 -16.82
C THR A 255 -17.28 14.22 -15.97
N THR A 256 -17.00 13.06 -16.57
CA THR A 256 -16.85 11.79 -15.85
C THR A 256 -15.42 11.52 -15.38
N ASP A 257 -14.47 12.33 -15.84
CA ASP A 257 -13.04 12.21 -15.52
C ASP A 257 -12.71 12.79 -14.13
N LEU A 258 -13.58 13.66 -13.61
CA LEU A 258 -13.56 14.15 -12.23
C LEU A 258 -14.61 13.41 -11.41
N GLN A 259 -14.18 12.62 -10.43
CA GLN A 259 -15.06 11.92 -9.50
C GLN A 259 -14.86 12.51 -8.12
N ILE A 260 -15.94 12.94 -7.49
CA ILE A 260 -15.92 13.51 -6.15
C ILE A 260 -16.86 12.69 -5.28
N ASP A 261 -16.43 12.43 -4.05
CA ASP A 261 -17.30 11.93 -3.00
C ASP A 261 -16.99 12.69 -1.72
N SER A 262 -18.04 13.00 -0.97
CA SER A 262 -17.95 13.82 0.25
C SER A 262 -18.73 13.16 1.38
N PHE A 263 -18.07 12.95 2.52
CA PHE A 263 -18.67 12.22 3.64
C PHE A 263 -18.54 12.94 4.99
N LEU A 264 -19.67 13.08 5.69
CA LEU A 264 -19.69 13.55 7.08
C LEU A 264 -19.79 12.37 8.04
N TYR A 265 -18.73 12.12 8.81
CA TYR A 265 -18.67 11.05 9.79
C TYR A 265 -19.33 11.47 11.10
N LYS A 266 -20.48 10.88 11.40
CA LYS A 266 -21.20 11.13 12.65
C LYS A 266 -20.52 10.45 13.84
N GLY A 267 -20.31 11.19 14.91
CA GLY A 267 -19.69 10.69 16.15
C GLY A 267 -18.17 10.59 16.08
N GLU A 268 -17.55 11.09 15.01
CA GLU A 268 -16.11 11.32 14.91
C GLU A 268 -15.80 12.78 15.25
N ASP A 269 -14.60 13.05 15.77
CA ASP A 269 -14.07 14.40 15.95
C ASP A 269 -12.86 14.65 15.03
N HIS A 270 -12.31 15.87 15.06
CA HIS A 270 -11.17 16.27 14.24
C HIS A 270 -9.97 15.32 14.39
N GLY A 271 -9.75 14.74 15.57
CA GLY A 271 -8.63 13.85 15.86
C GLY A 271 -8.89 12.38 15.53
N SER A 272 -10.14 11.91 15.58
CA SER A 272 -10.49 10.51 15.36
C SER A 272 -10.82 10.16 13.90
N VAL A 273 -11.31 11.14 13.13
CA VAL A 273 -11.73 10.97 11.73
C VAL A 273 -10.66 10.53 10.71
N PRO A 274 -9.33 10.72 10.91
CA PRO A 274 -8.35 10.37 9.88
C PRO A 274 -8.33 8.91 9.46
N LEU A 275 -8.42 7.96 10.39
CA LEU A 275 -8.26 6.54 10.05
C LEU A 275 -9.45 6.01 9.23
N VAL A 276 -10.68 6.33 9.64
CA VAL A 276 -11.89 5.92 8.91
C VAL A 276 -11.99 6.62 7.55
N SER A 277 -11.51 7.86 7.46
CA SER A 277 -11.47 8.61 6.21
C SER A 277 -10.43 8.06 5.23
N LEU A 278 -9.24 7.70 5.71
CA LEU A 278 -8.22 7.05 4.90
C LEU A 278 -8.77 5.77 4.26
N TYR A 279 -9.39 4.91 5.07
CA TYR A 279 -9.95 3.65 4.58
C TYR A 279 -10.98 3.87 3.46
N ASN A 280 -11.96 4.76 3.67
CA ASN A 280 -13.00 5.01 2.66
C ASN A 280 -12.48 5.80 1.46
N GLY A 281 -11.57 6.75 1.67
CA GLY A 281 -10.92 7.50 0.60
C GLY A 281 -10.10 6.61 -0.31
N LEU A 282 -9.38 5.62 0.23
CA LEU A 282 -8.67 4.63 -0.57
C LEU A 282 -9.62 3.75 -1.39
N LEU A 283 -10.78 3.37 -0.84
CA LEU A 283 -11.82 2.67 -1.60
C LEU A 283 -12.41 3.54 -2.71
N HIS A 284 -12.55 4.85 -2.50
CA HIS A 284 -13.00 5.78 -3.53
C HIS A 284 -11.96 5.94 -4.65
N VAL A 285 -10.69 6.15 -4.29
CA VAL A 285 -9.59 6.33 -5.26
C VAL A 285 -9.39 5.06 -6.10
N PHE A 286 -9.38 3.88 -5.47
CA PHE A 286 -9.24 2.59 -6.14
C PHE A 286 -10.59 1.88 -6.32
N ASN A 287 -11.66 2.65 -6.58
CA ASN A 287 -12.99 2.10 -6.77
C ASN A 287 -12.98 1.00 -7.84
N ASN A 288 -13.72 -0.08 -7.58
CA ASN A 288 -13.77 -1.30 -8.37
C ASN A 288 -12.46 -2.10 -8.48
N TYR A 289 -11.43 -1.78 -7.69
CA TYR A 289 -10.23 -2.62 -7.64
C TYR A 289 -10.53 -4.00 -7.04
N LYS A 290 -11.32 -4.03 -5.96
CA LYS A 290 -11.72 -5.27 -5.29
C LYS A 290 -12.52 -6.18 -6.22
N SER A 291 -12.08 -7.42 -6.31
CA SER A 291 -12.80 -8.51 -6.98
C SER A 291 -13.35 -9.53 -5.98
N ASN A 292 -14.40 -10.25 -6.39
CA ASN A 292 -14.83 -11.46 -5.71
C ASN A 292 -14.04 -12.65 -6.25
N MET A 293 -12.99 -13.06 -5.54
CA MET A 293 -12.10 -14.13 -5.98
C MET A 293 -12.84 -15.40 -6.41
N PHE A 294 -13.88 -15.82 -5.67
CA PHE A 294 -14.66 -17.02 -5.98
C PHE A 294 -15.37 -16.96 -7.34
N ASN A 295 -15.92 -15.79 -7.70
CA ASN A 295 -16.57 -15.62 -9.00
C ASN A 295 -15.55 -15.49 -10.14
N MET A 296 -14.36 -14.97 -9.81
CA MET A 296 -13.33 -14.70 -10.81
C MET A 296 -12.50 -15.93 -11.14
N SER A 297 -12.34 -16.87 -10.21
CA SER A 297 -11.57 -18.10 -10.39
C SER A 297 -12.19 -19.09 -11.40
N GLU A 298 -13.43 -18.87 -11.82
CA GLU A 298 -14.09 -19.71 -12.83
C GLU A 298 -13.53 -19.49 -14.25
N ASP A 299 -12.91 -18.33 -14.52
CA ASP A 299 -12.57 -17.92 -15.88
C ASP A 299 -11.47 -16.83 -15.89
N ALA A 300 -10.31 -17.14 -16.46
CA ALA A 300 -9.20 -16.19 -16.60
C ALA A 300 -9.53 -15.00 -17.52
N GLU A 301 -10.51 -15.10 -18.43
CA GLU A 301 -10.97 -13.97 -19.25
C GLU A 301 -11.69 -12.93 -18.38
N LYS A 302 -12.49 -13.38 -17.39
CA LYS A 302 -13.10 -12.47 -16.41
C LYS A 302 -12.02 -11.74 -15.62
N TRP A 303 -10.97 -12.46 -15.19
CA TRP A 303 -9.83 -11.89 -14.47
C TRP A 303 -9.13 -10.80 -15.28
N THR A 304 -8.81 -11.11 -16.54
CA THR A 304 -8.21 -10.15 -17.48
C THR A 304 -9.11 -8.93 -17.70
N THR A 305 -10.41 -9.16 -17.90
CA THR A 305 -11.40 -8.09 -18.12
C THR A 305 -11.51 -7.16 -16.91
N HIS A 306 -11.43 -7.70 -15.69
CA HIS A 306 -11.44 -6.90 -14.46
C HIS A 306 -10.25 -5.94 -14.37
N TYR A 307 -9.03 -6.43 -14.62
CA TYR A 307 -7.84 -5.59 -14.61
C TYR A 307 -7.79 -4.59 -15.77
N LYS A 308 -8.36 -4.94 -16.93
CA LYS A 308 -8.58 -4.00 -18.01
C LYS A 308 -9.55 -2.87 -17.58
N ASN A 309 -10.68 -3.21 -16.96
CA ASN A 309 -11.64 -2.22 -16.47
C ASN A 309 -11.02 -1.31 -15.40
N ILE A 310 -10.20 -1.86 -14.49
CA ILE A 310 -9.42 -1.09 -13.52
C ILE A 310 -8.49 -0.12 -14.26
N SER A 311 -7.77 -0.61 -15.27
CA SER A 311 -6.81 0.20 -16.03
C SER A 311 -7.49 1.37 -16.73
N ASP A 312 -8.62 1.11 -17.38
CA ASP A 312 -9.44 2.14 -18.04
C ASP A 312 -9.97 3.17 -17.02
N THR A 313 -10.41 2.69 -15.85
CA THR A 313 -10.98 3.50 -14.76
C THR A 313 -9.96 4.38 -14.06
N LEU A 314 -8.72 3.91 -13.91
CA LEU A 314 -7.64 4.61 -13.21
C LEU A 314 -6.68 5.33 -14.16
N GLY A 315 -6.81 5.12 -15.47
CA GLY A 315 -6.00 5.78 -16.50
C GLY A 315 -4.53 5.36 -16.52
N VAL A 316 -4.21 4.21 -15.92
CA VAL A 316 -2.87 3.61 -15.87
C VAL A 316 -3.01 2.11 -16.06
N GLU A 317 -2.04 1.47 -16.71
CA GLU A 317 -2.07 0.03 -16.90
C GLU A 317 -1.82 -0.71 -15.58
N PHE A 318 -2.83 -1.49 -15.18
CA PHE A 318 -2.74 -2.51 -14.16
C PHE A 318 -2.88 -3.87 -14.83
N ILE A 319 -1.80 -4.64 -14.87
CA ILE A 319 -1.86 -6.05 -15.24
C ILE A 319 -2.22 -6.89 -14.01
N PRO A 320 -2.86 -8.06 -14.19
CA PRO A 320 -3.09 -8.98 -13.09
C PRO A 320 -1.80 -9.31 -12.32
N PRO A 321 -1.72 -9.08 -10.99
CA PRO A 321 -0.53 -9.36 -10.20
C PRO A 321 -0.16 -10.85 -10.26
N GLU A 322 1.13 -11.14 -10.43
CA GLU A 322 1.61 -12.51 -10.60
C GLU A 322 1.18 -13.43 -9.47
N LYS A 323 1.47 -13.03 -8.22
CA LYS A 323 1.10 -13.77 -7.00
C LYS A 323 -0.38 -14.07 -6.90
N THR A 324 -1.23 -13.10 -7.24
CA THR A 324 -2.68 -13.28 -7.16
C THR A 324 -3.18 -14.19 -8.27
N THR A 325 -2.63 -14.05 -9.48
CA THR A 325 -2.98 -14.89 -10.64
C THR A 325 -2.52 -16.34 -10.45
N ASP A 326 -1.33 -16.55 -9.87
CA ASP A 326 -0.84 -17.86 -9.43
C ASP A 326 -1.79 -18.50 -8.40
N ARG A 327 -2.24 -17.73 -7.40
CA ARG A 327 -3.23 -18.21 -6.42
C ARG A 327 -4.57 -18.58 -7.06
N MET A 328 -5.03 -17.82 -8.06
CA MET A 328 -6.23 -18.19 -8.82
C MET A 328 -6.02 -19.50 -9.57
N GLY A 329 -4.90 -19.67 -10.28
CA GLY A 329 -4.59 -20.92 -10.99
C GLY A 329 -4.50 -22.13 -10.05
N SER A 330 -3.87 -21.95 -8.88
CA SER A 330 -3.77 -22.97 -7.85
C SER A 330 -5.15 -23.34 -7.28
N PHE A 331 -5.97 -22.37 -6.91
CA PHE A 331 -7.33 -22.60 -6.41
C PHE A 331 -8.23 -23.25 -7.47
N SER A 332 -8.14 -22.80 -8.71
CA SER A 332 -8.95 -23.32 -9.83
C SER A 332 -8.47 -24.69 -10.33
N SER A 333 -7.35 -25.22 -9.85
CA SER A 333 -6.83 -26.54 -10.27
C SER A 333 -6.90 -27.60 -9.16
N GLU A 334 -7.55 -27.32 -8.03
CA GLU A 334 -7.63 -28.23 -6.88
C GLU A 334 -8.28 -29.60 -7.21
N SER A 335 -9.22 -29.64 -8.14
CA SER A 335 -9.85 -30.88 -8.62
C SER A 335 -9.42 -31.20 -10.05
N GLU A 336 -9.38 -32.50 -10.39
CA GLU A 336 -9.02 -32.94 -11.75
C GLU A 336 -9.94 -32.35 -12.82
N GLU A 337 -11.23 -32.20 -12.53
CA GLU A 337 -12.24 -31.63 -13.43
C GLU A 337 -11.97 -30.15 -13.75
N ASN A 338 -11.33 -29.41 -12.84
CA ASN A 338 -11.11 -27.98 -12.99
C ASN A 338 -9.69 -27.61 -13.50
N ARG A 339 -8.80 -28.59 -13.71
CA ARG A 339 -7.40 -28.32 -14.14
C ARG A 339 -7.30 -27.48 -15.40
N GLU A 340 -8.21 -27.65 -16.36
CA GLU A 340 -8.27 -26.81 -17.56
C GLU A 340 -8.51 -25.33 -17.23
N THR A 341 -9.36 -25.03 -16.24
CA THR A 341 -9.57 -23.66 -15.75
C THR A 341 -8.29 -23.12 -15.11
N GLY A 342 -7.66 -23.87 -14.20
CA GLY A 342 -6.38 -23.47 -13.60
C GLY A 342 -5.28 -23.23 -14.65
N LEU A 343 -5.28 -24.03 -15.73
CA LEU A 343 -4.35 -23.89 -16.84
C LEU A 343 -4.49 -22.54 -17.54
N THR A 344 -5.70 -22.01 -17.69
CA THR A 344 -5.92 -20.67 -18.28
C THR A 344 -5.26 -19.57 -17.45
N PHE A 345 -5.26 -19.67 -16.12
CA PHE A 345 -4.60 -18.71 -15.23
C PHE A 345 -3.08 -18.80 -15.30
N PHE A 346 -2.50 -20.02 -15.28
CA PHE A 346 -1.05 -20.15 -15.38
C PHE A 346 -0.51 -19.70 -16.74
N LYS A 347 -1.25 -19.94 -17.84
CA LYS A 347 -0.92 -19.38 -19.17
C LYS A 347 -0.99 -17.85 -19.17
N LEU A 348 -2.07 -17.28 -18.64
CA LEU A 348 -2.19 -15.82 -18.48
C LEU A 348 -1.01 -15.24 -17.68
N ASN A 349 -0.54 -15.97 -16.67
CA ASN A 349 0.59 -15.55 -15.84
C ASN A 349 1.90 -15.53 -16.64
N THR A 350 2.19 -16.54 -17.47
CA THR A 350 3.39 -16.54 -18.32
C THR A 350 3.32 -15.51 -19.45
N GLU A 351 2.11 -15.19 -19.94
CA GLU A 351 1.88 -14.11 -20.90
C GLU A 351 2.15 -12.73 -20.31
N ASN A 352 1.66 -12.47 -19.09
CA ASN A 352 1.86 -11.20 -18.38
C ASN A 352 3.30 -11.05 -17.84
N TYR A 353 3.93 -12.16 -17.44
CA TYR A 353 5.26 -12.20 -16.85
C TYR A 353 6.19 -13.16 -17.61
N PRO A 354 6.54 -12.87 -18.89
CA PRO A 354 7.32 -13.77 -19.74
C PRO A 354 8.80 -13.93 -19.31
N LYS A 355 9.19 -13.22 -18.25
CA LYS A 355 10.51 -13.28 -17.63
C LYS A 355 10.49 -13.85 -16.20
N SER A 356 9.32 -14.28 -15.71
CA SER A 356 9.21 -14.93 -14.41
C SER A 356 9.54 -16.41 -14.54
N SER A 357 10.63 -16.87 -13.93
CA SER A 357 10.92 -18.30 -13.83
C SER A 357 9.79 -19.05 -13.10
N HIS A 358 9.31 -18.48 -11.98
CA HIS A 358 8.22 -19.03 -11.17
C HIS A 358 6.93 -19.22 -11.98
N ALA A 359 6.53 -18.26 -12.82
CA ALA A 359 5.32 -18.41 -13.63
C ALA A 359 5.38 -19.62 -14.58
N PHE A 360 6.54 -19.86 -15.21
CA PHE A 360 6.75 -21.01 -16.09
C PHE A 360 6.83 -22.33 -15.31
N GLU A 361 7.45 -22.33 -14.14
CA GLU A 361 7.48 -23.50 -13.24
C GLU A 361 6.07 -23.91 -12.81
N LYS A 362 5.23 -22.97 -12.38
CA LYS A 362 3.83 -23.25 -11.99
C LYS A 362 3.00 -23.80 -13.14
N LEU A 363 3.18 -23.27 -14.36
CA LEU A 363 2.55 -23.79 -15.57
C LEU A 363 3.01 -25.23 -15.88
N ALA A 364 4.32 -25.48 -15.79
CA ALA A 364 4.92 -26.79 -16.00
C ALA A 364 4.39 -27.84 -15.01
N GLY A 365 4.32 -27.47 -13.73
CA GLY A 365 3.78 -28.32 -12.66
C GLY A 365 2.36 -28.78 -12.95
N LEU A 366 1.48 -27.87 -13.39
CA LEU A 366 0.12 -28.25 -13.75
C LEU A 366 0.09 -29.19 -14.96
N TYR A 367 0.85 -28.90 -16.04
CA TYR A 367 0.95 -29.80 -17.19
C TYR A 367 1.40 -31.20 -16.79
N GLN A 368 2.38 -31.32 -15.91
CA GLN A 368 2.85 -32.61 -15.39
C GLN A 368 1.73 -33.36 -14.66
N THR A 369 0.94 -32.70 -13.81
CA THR A 369 -0.21 -33.36 -13.16
C THR A 369 -1.30 -33.80 -14.14
N MET A 370 -1.42 -33.14 -15.29
CA MET A 370 -2.35 -33.49 -16.37
C MET A 370 -1.81 -34.60 -17.28
N GLY A 371 -0.54 -35.01 -17.12
CA GLY A 371 0.13 -36.01 -17.95
C GLY A 371 0.68 -35.46 -19.28
N GLU A 372 0.67 -34.14 -19.45
CA GLU A 372 1.17 -33.43 -20.63
C GLU A 372 2.69 -33.22 -20.52
N ASN A 373 3.45 -34.32 -20.46
CA ASN A 373 4.86 -34.31 -20.10
C ASN A 373 5.76 -33.52 -21.06
N ASP A 374 5.45 -33.51 -22.35
CA ASP A 374 6.21 -32.73 -23.34
C ASP A 374 6.08 -31.21 -23.08
N LEU A 375 4.86 -30.76 -22.76
CA LEU A 375 4.59 -29.36 -22.40
C LEU A 375 5.18 -29.00 -21.04
N ALA A 376 5.10 -29.91 -20.06
CA ALA A 376 5.74 -29.72 -18.76
C ALA A 376 7.25 -29.53 -18.90
N ARG A 377 7.91 -30.39 -19.69
CA ARG A 377 9.34 -30.35 -19.98
C ARG A 377 9.76 -29.02 -20.62
N GLU A 378 9.02 -28.56 -21.64
CA GLU A 378 9.29 -27.28 -22.30
C GLU A 378 9.25 -26.11 -21.29
N ASN A 379 8.23 -26.09 -20.42
CA ASN A 379 8.06 -24.99 -19.47
C ASN A 379 9.05 -25.05 -18.30
N TYR A 380 9.41 -26.23 -17.78
CA TYR A 380 10.49 -26.33 -16.78
C TYR A 380 11.84 -25.90 -17.37
N GLN A 381 12.15 -26.29 -18.61
CA GLN A 381 13.36 -25.81 -19.29
C GLN A 381 13.35 -24.29 -19.45
N LYS A 382 12.18 -23.70 -19.74
CA LYS A 382 12.04 -22.24 -19.81
C LYS A 382 12.25 -21.57 -18.45
N ALA A 383 11.72 -22.13 -17.38
CA ALA A 383 11.94 -21.64 -16.02
C ALA A 383 13.45 -21.63 -15.67
N ILE A 384 14.16 -22.73 -15.95
CA ILE A 384 15.61 -22.86 -15.71
C ILE A 384 16.42 -21.89 -16.60
N GLU A 385 15.98 -21.62 -17.83
CA GLU A 385 16.62 -20.62 -18.70
C GLU A 385 16.51 -19.20 -18.11
N LEU A 386 15.37 -18.88 -17.50
CA LEU A 386 15.10 -17.58 -16.89
C LEU A 386 15.80 -17.41 -15.53
N ASP A 387 15.88 -18.49 -14.76
CA ASP A 387 16.60 -18.57 -13.49
C ASP A 387 17.27 -19.94 -13.35
N GLY A 388 18.60 -19.96 -13.52
CA GLY A 388 19.40 -21.18 -13.46
C GLY A 388 19.50 -21.78 -12.06
N ASP A 389 19.09 -21.04 -11.02
CA ASP A 389 19.09 -21.49 -9.63
C ASP A 389 17.69 -21.93 -9.16
N ASN A 390 16.69 -22.02 -10.07
CA ASN A 390 15.37 -22.55 -9.73
C ASN A 390 15.44 -24.07 -9.45
N GLU A 391 15.69 -24.42 -8.18
CA GLU A 391 15.83 -25.80 -7.72
C GLU A 391 14.57 -26.65 -7.93
N ASP A 392 13.38 -26.05 -7.79
CA ASP A 392 12.10 -26.74 -7.96
C ASP A 392 11.90 -27.19 -9.41
N ALA A 393 12.17 -26.31 -10.38
CA ALA A 393 12.13 -26.63 -11.80
C ALA A 393 13.19 -27.66 -12.20
N ILE A 394 14.43 -27.54 -11.70
CA ILE A 394 15.52 -28.50 -11.96
C ILE A 394 15.13 -29.89 -11.46
N LYS A 395 14.64 -29.98 -10.23
CA LYS A 395 14.23 -31.24 -9.63
C LYS A 395 13.08 -31.86 -10.41
N ALA A 396 12.01 -31.10 -10.68
CA ALA A 396 10.84 -31.63 -11.37
C ALA A 396 11.15 -32.09 -12.80
N LEU A 397 12.02 -31.38 -13.53
CA LEU A 397 12.48 -31.78 -14.86
C LEU A 397 13.21 -33.13 -14.83
N SER A 398 14.03 -33.39 -13.80
CA SER A 398 14.73 -34.67 -13.65
C SER A 398 13.83 -35.86 -13.34
N GLU A 399 12.62 -35.61 -12.81
CA GLU A 399 11.62 -36.64 -12.52
C GLU A 399 10.72 -36.96 -13.73
N LEU A 400 10.79 -36.15 -14.79
CA LEU A 400 10.09 -36.36 -16.07
C LEU A 400 10.89 -37.20 -17.08
N ASP A 401 12.18 -37.42 -16.82
CA ASP A 401 13.10 -38.29 -17.57
C ASP A 401 13.00 -39.76 -17.13
#